data_AF-A0A644WM81-F1
#
_entry.id   AF-A0A644WM81-F1
#
_cell.length_a   1.000
_cell.length_b   1.000
_cell.length_c   1.000
_cell.angle_alpha   90.00
_cell.angle_beta   90.00
_cell.angle_gamma   90.00
#
_symmetry.space_group_name_H-M   'P 1'
#
loop_
_entity.id
_entity.type
_entity.pdbx_description
1 polymer ?
#
loop_
_entity_poly.entity_id
_entity_poly.type
_entity_poly.pdbx_seq_one_letter_code
_entity_poly.pdbx_strand_id
1 'polypeptide(L)'
;MNFKLLLFAFSPYVIGYMVNYVLMNWYGMISMVLGILFLVYWYYVGYKSYDYVQNKMKSILIGNSFVIINIILILVQEIILKEYMLNIIGLSSQMFYLAPIGITTILGRIIFFFTSSYKGWYFHILSFILMITVYYAGYSAKLKSKRNYKM
;
A
#
# COMPACT_ATOMS: atom_id res chain seq x y z
N MET A 1 0.03 -5.84 -22.05
CA MET A 1 0.09 -5.51 -20.60
C MET A 1 0.92 -6.58 -19.91
N ASN A 2 1.87 -6.24 -19.02
CA ASN A 2 2.77 -7.24 -18.44
C ASN A 2 2.07 -7.96 -17.28
N PHE A 3 1.51 -9.16 -17.53
CA PHE A 3 0.67 -9.91 -16.59
C PHE A 3 1.34 -10.12 -15.22
N LYS A 4 2.66 -10.32 -15.19
CA LYS A 4 3.45 -10.44 -13.96
C LYS A 4 3.33 -9.22 -13.06
N LEU A 5 3.35 -8.02 -13.64
CA LEU A 5 3.22 -6.78 -12.88
C LEU A 5 1.81 -6.60 -12.31
N LEU A 6 0.79 -7.10 -13.01
CA LEU A 6 -0.59 -7.10 -12.53
C LEU A 6 -0.75 -8.01 -11.30
N LEU A 7 -0.12 -9.19 -11.31
CA LEU A 7 -0.10 -10.09 -10.15
C LEU A 7 0.58 -9.43 -8.94
N PHE A 8 1.70 -8.73 -9.16
CA PHE A 8 2.34 -7.95 -8.10
C PHE A 8 1.44 -6.82 -7.61
N ALA A 9 0.70 -6.14 -8.49
CA ALA A 9 -0.24 -5.09 -8.10
C ALA A 9 -1.40 -5.61 -7.24
N PHE A 10 -1.77 -6.88 -7.39
CA PHE A 10 -2.79 -7.53 -6.56
C PHE A 10 -2.24 -8.09 -5.24
N SER A 11 -0.93 -8.31 -5.14
CA SER A 11 -0.29 -8.91 -3.95
C SER A 11 -0.58 -8.21 -2.60
N PRO A 12 -0.79 -6.87 -2.50
CA PRO A 12 -1.15 -6.25 -1.23
C PRO A 12 -2.45 -6.80 -0.65
N TYR A 13 -3.40 -7.20 -1.50
CA TYR A 13 -4.63 -7.84 -1.05
C TYR A 13 -4.37 -9.18 -0.36
N VAL A 14 -3.57 -10.04 -1.00
CA VAL A 14 -3.23 -11.37 -0.48
C VAL A 14 -2.45 -11.24 0.82
N ILE A 15 -1.46 -10.35 0.85
CA ILE A 15 -0.67 -10.09 2.07
C ILE A 15 -1.57 -9.50 3.16
N GLY A 16 -2.45 -8.56 2.82
CA GLY A 16 -3.42 -8.00 3.74
C GLY A 16 -4.30 -9.05 4.39
N TYR A 17 -4.80 -10.01 3.61
CA TYR A 17 -5.59 -11.13 4.13
C TYR A 17 -4.79 -12.00 5.11
N MET A 18 -3.52 -12.30 4.79
CA MET A 18 -2.63 -13.03 5.69
C MET A 18 -2.35 -12.24 6.98
N VAL A 19 -2.09 -10.94 6.86
CA VAL A 19 -1.89 -10.04 8.00
C VAL A 19 -3.15 -10.00 8.87
N ASN A 20 -4.33 -9.93 8.27
CA ASN A 20 -5.60 -9.95 9.00
C ASN A 20 -5.72 -11.21 9.87
N TYR A 21 -5.43 -12.38 9.29
CA TYR A 21 -5.46 -13.66 10.01
C TYR A 21 -4.49 -13.68 11.20
N VAL A 22 -3.28 -13.13 11.03
CA VAL A 22 -2.32 -13.02 12.13
C VAL A 22 -2.82 -12.04 13.20
N LEU A 23 -3.31 -10.87 12.79
CA LEU A 23 -3.76 -9.81 13.71
C LEU A 23 -5.01 -10.17 14.51
N MET A 24 -5.84 -11.08 14.00
CA MET A 24 -6.97 -11.65 14.76
C MET A 24 -6.51 -12.42 16.00
N ASN A 25 -5.30 -12.97 15.99
CA ASN A 25 -4.76 -13.81 17.07
C ASN A 25 -3.64 -13.10 17.86
N TRP A 26 -2.90 -12.20 17.23
CA TRP A 26 -1.73 -11.53 17.79
C TRP A 26 -1.78 -10.05 17.43
N TYR A 27 -2.04 -9.18 18.41
CA TYR A 27 -2.06 -7.72 18.20
C TYR A 27 -0.84 -7.03 18.84
N GLY A 28 -0.59 -5.77 18.49
CA GLY A 28 0.48 -4.96 19.05
C GLY A 28 1.73 -4.92 18.16
N MET A 29 2.91 -5.19 18.71
CA MET A 29 4.21 -5.00 18.04
C MET A 29 4.34 -5.78 16.73
N ILE A 30 3.64 -6.92 16.61
CA ILE A 30 3.62 -7.74 15.40
C ILE A 30 3.07 -6.97 14.19
N SER A 31 2.11 -6.06 14.38
CA SER A 31 1.58 -5.22 13.30
C SER A 31 2.65 -4.31 12.69
N MET A 32 3.56 -3.80 13.53
CA MET A 32 4.67 -2.95 13.09
C MET A 32 5.70 -3.76 12.30
N VAL A 33 6.04 -4.96 12.80
CA VAL A 33 6.98 -5.86 12.11
C VAL A 33 6.43 -6.25 10.73
N LEU A 34 5.17 -6.67 10.66
CA LEU A 34 4.51 -7.02 9.40
C LEU A 34 4.45 -5.83 8.44
N GLY A 35 4.18 -4.63 8.94
CA GLY A 35 4.24 -3.41 8.13
C GLY A 35 5.63 -3.14 7.56
N ILE A 36 6.69 -3.29 8.36
CA ILE A 36 8.07 -3.04 7.91
C ILE A 36 8.44 -4.06 6.83
N LEU A 37 8.16 -5.34 7.07
CA LEU A 37 8.38 -6.41 6.10
C LEU A 37 7.62 -6.14 4.79
N PHE A 38 6.37 -5.68 4.89
CA PHE A 38 5.59 -5.30 3.73
C PHE A 38 6.20 -4.13 2.95
N LEU A 39 6.70 -3.09 3.61
CA LEU A 39 7.35 -1.97 2.91
C LEU A 39 8.65 -2.39 2.23
N VAL A 40 9.46 -3.24 2.86
CA VAL A 40 10.66 -3.81 2.23
C VAL A 40 10.27 -4.61 0.98
N TYR A 41 9.25 -5.46 1.10
CA TYR A 41 8.68 -6.16 -0.03
C TYR A 41 8.19 -5.21 -1.13
N TRP A 42 7.44 -4.17 -0.78
CA TRP A 42 6.86 -3.23 -1.75
C TRP A 42 7.93 -2.40 -2.46
N TYR A 43 9.00 -2.05 -1.74
CA TYR A 43 10.20 -1.45 -2.33
C TYR A 43 10.81 -2.40 -3.37
N TYR A 44 10.97 -3.67 -3.03
CA TYR A 44 11.53 -4.67 -3.94
C TYR A 44 10.64 -4.88 -5.18
N VAL A 45 9.31 -4.91 -5.02
CA VAL A 45 8.37 -4.95 -6.15
C VAL A 45 8.56 -3.73 -7.05
N GLY A 46 8.64 -2.53 -6.48
CA GLY A 46 8.95 -1.30 -7.21
C GLY A 46 10.27 -1.42 -7.98
N TYR A 47 11.32 -1.92 -7.34
CA TYR A 47 12.63 -2.16 -7.97
C TYR A 47 12.55 -3.13 -9.15
N LYS A 48 11.86 -4.27 -8.99
CA LYS A 48 11.70 -5.28 -10.04
C LYS A 48 10.78 -4.84 -11.17
N SER A 49 9.83 -3.95 -10.90
CA SER A 49 8.89 -3.48 -11.91
C SER A 49 9.54 -2.77 -13.10
N TYR A 50 10.73 -2.19 -12.91
CA TYR A 50 11.53 -1.61 -13.99
C TYR A 50 11.91 -2.64 -15.07
N ASP A 51 12.16 -3.89 -14.67
CA ASP A 51 12.50 -4.98 -15.60
C ASP A 51 11.27 -5.36 -16.47
N TYR A 52 10.06 -4.97 -16.06
CA TYR A 52 8.81 -5.23 -16.76
C TYR A 52 8.29 -4.03 -17.58
N VAL A 53 8.51 -2.81 -17.08
CA VAL A 53 8.05 -1.56 -17.67
C VAL A 53 9.09 -0.46 -17.41
N GLN A 54 9.79 0.00 -18.46
CA GLN A 54 10.85 1.01 -18.34
C GLN A 54 10.33 2.46 -18.26
N ASN A 55 9.04 2.69 -18.57
CA ASN A 55 8.39 3.97 -18.34
C ASN A 55 7.93 4.07 -16.89
N LYS A 56 8.49 5.05 -16.16
CA LYS A 56 8.26 5.26 -14.73
C LYS A 56 6.78 5.45 -14.39
N MET A 57 6.10 6.37 -15.08
CA MET A 57 4.68 6.67 -14.83
C MET A 57 3.82 5.44 -15.08
N LYS A 58 4.05 4.74 -16.19
CA LYS A 58 3.32 3.52 -16.53
C LYS A 58 3.55 2.40 -15.50
N SER A 59 4.77 2.25 -14.99
CA SER A 59 5.05 1.25 -13.94
C SER A 59 4.30 1.56 -12.65
N ILE A 60 4.32 2.81 -12.19
CA ILE A 60 3.65 3.21 -10.95
C ILE A 60 2.13 3.02 -11.07
N LEU A 61 1.54 3.45 -12.20
CA LEU A 61 0.10 3.30 -12.45
C LEU A 61 -0.34 1.84 -12.51
N ILE A 62 0.43 0.97 -13.18
CA ILE A 62 0.08 -0.46 -13.26
C ILE A 62 0.36 -1.17 -11.92
N GLY A 63 1.52 -0.94 -11.32
CA GLY A 63 1.94 -1.60 -10.08
C GLY A 63 1.12 -1.22 -8.85
N ASN A 64 0.47 -0.05 -8.88
CA ASN A 64 -0.39 0.41 -7.80
C ASN A 64 -1.85 0.55 -8.25
N SER A 65 -2.26 -0.02 -9.38
CA SER A 65 -3.59 0.17 -9.95
C SER A 65 -4.70 -0.22 -8.97
N PHE A 66 -4.62 -1.43 -8.39
CA PHE A 66 -5.60 -1.90 -7.42
C PHE A 66 -5.59 -1.07 -6.14
N VAL A 67 -4.41 -0.65 -5.67
CA VAL A 67 -4.28 0.24 -4.52
C VAL A 67 -5.02 1.56 -4.83
N ILE A 68 -4.74 2.21 -5.96
CA ILE A 68 -5.42 3.44 -6.40
C ILE A 68 -6.94 3.27 -6.47
N ILE A 69 -7.44 2.17 -7.06
CA ILE A 69 -8.88 1.91 -7.14
C ILE A 69 -9.48 1.78 -5.73
N ASN A 70 -8.81 1.07 -4.84
CA ASN A 70 -9.33 0.81 -3.50
C ASN A 70 -9.27 2.02 -2.57
N ILE A 71 -8.32 2.96 -2.72
CA ILE A 71 -8.39 4.19 -1.92
C ILE A 71 -9.61 5.02 -2.30
N ILE A 72 -9.96 5.10 -3.59
CA ILE A 72 -11.16 5.80 -4.05
C ILE A 72 -12.40 5.15 -3.42
N LEU A 73 -12.49 3.83 -3.47
CA LEU A 73 -13.60 3.08 -2.88
C LEU A 73 -13.70 3.28 -1.35
N ILE A 74 -12.58 3.28 -0.62
CA ILE A 74 -12.56 3.57 0.82
C ILE A 74 -13.05 4.99 1.10
N LEU A 75 -12.60 5.99 0.33
CA LEU A 75 -13.03 7.37 0.50
C LEU A 75 -14.53 7.54 0.22
N VAL A 76 -15.06 6.88 -0.81
CA VAL A 76 -16.51 6.86 -1.07
C VAL A 76 -17.27 6.27 0.11
N GLN A 77 -16.84 5.11 0.62
CA GLN A 77 -17.49 4.47 1.76
C GLN A 77 -17.43 5.32 3.03
N GLU A 78 -16.25 5.79 3.42
CA GLU A 78 -16.09 6.50 4.70
C GLU A 78 -16.58 7.95 4.68
N ILE A 79 -16.48 8.66 3.54
CA ILE A 79 -16.83 10.08 3.46
C ILE A 79 -18.26 10.27 2.95
N ILE A 80 -18.65 9.55 1.90
CA ILE A 80 -19.96 9.73 1.26
C ILE A 80 -21.01 8.86 1.95
N LEU A 81 -20.77 7.55 2.04
CA LEU A 81 -21.73 6.61 2.63
C LEU A 81 -21.72 6.66 4.17
N LYS A 82 -20.60 7.10 4.77
CA LYS A 82 -20.36 7.10 6.23
C LYS A 82 -20.40 5.71 6.87
N GLU A 83 -20.41 4.66 6.06
CA GLU A 83 -20.39 3.27 6.47
C GLU A 83 -19.69 2.41 5.40
N TYR A 84 -19.12 1.28 5.82
CA TYR A 84 -18.56 0.32 4.89
C TYR A 84 -19.68 -0.54 4.26
N MET A 85 -19.55 -0.81 2.97
CA MET A 85 -20.44 -1.72 2.27
C MET A 85 -20.21 -3.14 2.82
N LEU A 86 -21.29 -3.80 3.27
CA LEU A 86 -21.25 -5.15 3.85
C LEU A 86 -21.14 -6.27 2.81
N ASN A 87 -20.60 -5.97 1.63
CA ASN A 87 -20.37 -6.95 0.57
C ASN A 87 -18.87 -7.20 0.39
N ILE A 88 -18.53 -8.18 -0.44
CA ILE A 88 -17.13 -8.60 -0.63
C ILE A 88 -16.25 -7.47 -1.18
N ILE A 89 -16.81 -6.55 -1.97
CA ILE A 89 -16.08 -5.42 -2.56
C ILE A 89 -15.74 -4.39 -1.48
N GLY A 90 -16.69 -4.03 -0.63
CA GLY A 90 -16.47 -3.10 0.47
C GLY A 90 -15.44 -3.62 1.47
N LEU A 91 -15.61 -4.85 1.93
CA LEU A 91 -14.73 -5.46 2.92
C LEU A 91 -13.31 -5.73 2.37
N SER A 92 -13.18 -6.12 1.10
CA SER A 92 -11.87 -6.38 0.49
C SER A 92 -11.02 -5.13 0.32
N SER A 93 -11.64 -3.95 0.20
CA SER A 93 -10.92 -2.70 -0.07
C SER A 93 -9.89 -2.35 1.01
N GLN A 94 -10.21 -2.63 2.28
CA GLN A 94 -9.33 -2.39 3.42
C GLN A 94 -8.10 -3.30 3.44
N MET A 95 -8.21 -4.51 2.86
CA MET A 95 -7.12 -5.50 2.89
C MET A 95 -5.87 -4.99 2.17
N PHE A 96 -6.01 -4.17 1.12
CA PHE A 96 -4.88 -3.57 0.41
C PHE A 96 -3.99 -2.68 1.29
N TYR A 97 -4.54 -2.17 2.39
CA TYR A 97 -3.88 -1.21 3.28
C TYR A 97 -3.53 -1.79 4.64
N LEU A 98 -4.00 -2.99 4.96
CA LEU A 98 -3.90 -3.53 6.31
C LEU A 98 -2.44 -3.77 6.74
N ALA A 99 -1.58 -4.22 5.82
CA ALA A 99 -0.17 -4.43 6.13
C ALA A 99 0.57 -3.14 6.53
N PRO A 100 0.54 -2.04 5.75
CA PRO A 100 1.19 -0.79 6.14
C PRO A 100 0.45 -0.03 7.25
N ILE A 101 -0.81 -0.35 7.55
CA ILE A 101 -1.64 0.48 8.43
C ILE A 101 -1.01 0.67 9.81
N GLY A 102 -0.38 -0.37 10.38
CA GLY A 102 0.27 -0.29 11.69
C GLY A 102 1.37 0.77 11.77
N ILE A 103 2.18 0.91 10.71
CA ILE A 103 3.18 1.98 10.60
C ILE A 103 2.48 3.34 10.49
N THR A 104 1.46 3.42 9.65
CA THR A 104 0.77 4.69 9.42
C THR A 104 -0.07 5.14 10.60
N THR A 105 -0.50 4.25 11.48
CA THR A 105 -1.16 4.60 12.74
C THR A 105 -0.19 5.32 13.66
N ILE A 106 1.06 4.87 13.77
CA ILE A 106 2.10 5.54 14.56
C ILE A 106 2.43 6.90 13.94
N LEU A 107 2.68 6.94 12.63
CA LEU A 107 2.96 8.19 11.91
C LEU A 107 1.79 9.17 12.03
N GLY A 108 0.55 8.69 11.90
CA GLY A 108 -0.65 9.50 12.01
C GLY A 108 -0.84 10.06 13.41
N ARG A 109 -0.50 9.33 14.48
CA ARG A 109 -0.51 9.88 15.85
C ARG A 109 0.49 11.02 16.04
N ILE A 110 1.62 10.98 15.33
CA ILE A 110 2.61 12.06 15.36
C ILE A 110 2.13 13.26 14.54
N ILE A 111 1.65 13.02 13.31
CA ILE A 111 1.21 14.07 12.37
C ILE A 111 -0.04 14.77 12.89
N PHE A 112 -0.98 14.01 13.44
CA PHE A 112 -2.28 14.48 13.88
C PHE A 112 -2.37 14.61 15.41
N PHE A 113 -1.23 14.76 16.09
CA PHE A 113 -1.13 14.81 17.55
C PHE A 113 -2.08 15.83 18.19
N PHE A 114 -2.28 16.98 17.53
CA PHE A 114 -3.17 18.05 18.01
C PHE A 114 -4.64 17.89 17.59
N THR A 115 -5.00 16.82 16.89
CA THR A 115 -6.38 16.60 16.46
C THR A 115 -7.11 15.70 17.45
N SER A 116 -8.32 16.11 17.84
CA SER A 116 -9.18 15.37 18.76
C SER A 116 -10.03 14.28 18.10
N SER A 117 -9.96 14.15 16.77
CA SER A 117 -10.81 13.24 15.99
C SER A 117 -10.01 12.48 14.94
N TYR A 118 -9.60 11.26 15.28
CA TYR A 118 -8.95 10.34 14.34
C TYR A 118 -10.00 9.61 13.50
N LYS A 119 -10.08 9.91 12.20
CA LYS A 119 -10.93 9.19 11.25
C LYS A 119 -10.13 8.09 10.55
N GLY A 120 -10.74 6.93 10.32
CA GLY A 120 -10.09 5.76 9.72
C GLY A 120 -9.41 6.07 8.38
N TRP A 121 -10.11 6.83 7.53
CA TRP A 121 -9.62 7.22 6.21
C TRP A 121 -8.32 8.04 6.23
N TYR A 122 -7.98 8.73 7.32
CA TYR A 122 -6.67 9.38 7.44
C TYR A 122 -5.53 8.36 7.34
N PHE A 123 -5.67 7.23 8.02
CA PHE A 123 -4.65 6.16 8.01
C PHE A 123 -4.62 5.42 6.66
N HIS A 124 -5.78 5.28 6.00
CA HIS A 124 -5.84 4.75 4.63
C HIS A 124 -5.12 5.67 3.62
N ILE A 125 -5.29 6.99 3.72
CA ILE A 125 -4.56 7.96 2.88
C ILE A 125 -3.06 7.91 3.17
N LEU A 126 -2.65 7.90 4.45
CA LEU A 126 -1.24 7.79 4.80
C LEU A 126 -0.63 6.50 4.27
N SER A 127 -1.35 5.38 4.38
CA SER A 127 -0.93 4.08 3.85
C SER A 127 -0.78 4.13 2.33
N PHE A 128 -1.74 4.72 1.63
CA PHE A 128 -1.69 4.94 0.19
C PHE A 128 -0.45 5.73 -0.22
N ILE A 129 -0.21 6.88 0.40
CA ILE A 129 0.95 7.74 0.11
C ILE A 129 2.27 6.99 0.37
N LEU A 130 2.34 6.25 1.49
CA LEU A 130 3.51 5.48 1.86
C LEU A 130 3.80 4.38 0.83
N MET A 131 2.77 3.65 0.40
CA MET A 131 2.90 2.61 -0.63
C MET A 131 3.39 3.17 -1.96
N ILE A 132 2.80 4.28 -2.45
CA ILE A 132 3.25 4.93 -3.70
C ILE A 132 4.71 5.37 -3.58
N THR A 133 5.06 6.03 -2.46
CA THR A 133 6.42 6.54 -2.20
C THR A 133 7.46 5.42 -2.18
N VAL A 134 7.18 4.34 -1.45
CA VAL A 134 8.10 3.20 -1.30
C VAL A 134 8.29 2.47 -2.62
N TYR A 135 7.21 2.24 -3.37
CA TYR A 135 7.28 1.67 -4.71
C TYR A 135 8.11 2.55 -5.66
N TYR A 136 7.85 3.86 -5.65
CA TYR A 136 8.59 4.83 -6.45
C TYR A 136 10.09 4.84 -6.13
N ALA A 137 10.44 4.76 -4.85
CA ALA A 137 11.82 4.70 -4.39
C ALA A 137 12.52 3.45 -4.92
N GLY A 138 11.86 2.28 -4.85
CA GLY A 138 12.35 1.03 -5.42
C GLY A 138 12.62 1.13 -6.92
N TYR A 139 11.63 1.61 -7.68
CA TYR A 139 11.74 1.81 -9.12
C TYR A 139 12.91 2.74 -9.48
N SER A 140 13.00 3.86 -8.78
CA SER A 140 14.03 4.88 -9.03
C SER A 140 15.43 4.37 -8.71
N ALA A 141 15.58 3.51 -7.70
CA ALA A 141 16.85 2.88 -7.37
C ALA A 141 17.34 1.96 -8.51
N LYS A 142 16.45 1.15 -9.10
CA LYS A 142 16.79 0.32 -10.27
C LYS A 142 17.19 1.16 -11.48
N LEU A 143 16.43 2.21 -11.76
CA LEU A 143 16.71 3.14 -12.87
C LEU A 143 18.10 3.78 -12.73
N LYS A 144 18.46 4.26 -11.53
CA LYS A 144 19.78 4.83 -11.25
C LYS A 144 20.89 3.79 -11.45
N SER A 145 20.74 2.59 -10.90
CA SER A 145 21.70 1.49 -11.06
C SER A 145 21.97 1.15 -12.53
N LYS A 146 20.93 1.14 -13.38
CA LYS A 146 21.07 0.88 -14.82
C LYS A 146 21.68 2.04 -15.61
N ARG A 147 21.51 3.28 -15.17
CA ARG A 147 22.19 4.45 -15.78
C ARG A 147 23.69 4.44 -15.48
N ASN A 148 24.07 4.14 -14.24
CA ASN A 148 25.47 4.10 -13.83
C ASN A 148 26.27 2.99 -14.53
N TYR A 149 25.64 1.87 -14.88
CA TYR A 149 26.31 0.79 -15.65
C TYR A 149 26.55 1.14 -17.13
N LYS A 150 25.87 2.16 -17.66
CA LYS A 150 26.00 2.58 -19.07
C LYS A 150 27.01 3.73 -19.27
N MET A 151 27.55 4.27 -18.17
CA MET A 151 28.66 5.22 -18.17
C MET A 151 29.96 4.45 -17.99
#